data_AF-A0AAW2D5L2-F1
#
_entry.id   AF-A0AAW2D5L2-F1
#
_cell.length_a   1.000
_cell.length_b   1.000
_cell.length_c   1.000
_cell.angle_alpha   90.00
_cell.angle_beta   90.00
_cell.angle_gamma   90.00
#
_symmetry.space_group_name_H-M   'P 1'
#
loop_
_entity.id
_entity.type
_entity.pdbx_description
1 polymer ?
#
loop_
_entity_poly.entity_id
_entity_poly.type
_entity_poly.pdbx_seq_one_letter_code
_entity_poly.pdbx_strand_id
1 'polypeptide(L)'
;MDNSPTTGSVNTTVAEKQRLAKASLAFNCKNATLRKLFLEYVEKYNQQLLSEKLVAKEVSPEPSQEERFPKSVGEDVKRVDAVQDRRKAKKESFPTWMMFLLVSIFGIVMALPLLQL
;
A
#
# COMPACT_ATOMS: atom_id res chain seq x y z
N MET A 1 28.89 -18.49 16.29
CA MET A 1 28.66 -17.31 15.43
C MET A 1 29.96 -16.55 15.43
N ASP A 2 30.45 -16.13 14.27
CA ASP A 2 31.63 -15.29 14.18
C ASP A 2 31.21 -13.83 14.39
N ASN A 3 31.78 -13.19 15.39
CA ASN A 3 31.52 -11.80 15.77
C ASN A 3 32.80 -10.97 15.76
N SER A 4 33.76 -11.37 14.91
CA SER A 4 34.93 -10.56 14.60
C SER A 4 34.50 -9.27 13.90
N PRO A 5 34.95 -8.09 14.36
CA PRO A 5 34.64 -6.84 13.68
C PRO A 5 35.29 -6.80 12.29
N THR A 6 34.47 -6.71 11.25
CA THR A 6 34.91 -6.43 9.88
C THR A 6 34.76 -4.95 9.58
N THR A 7 35.58 -4.39 8.70
CA THR A 7 35.42 -3.01 8.21
C THR A 7 33.98 -2.76 7.74
N GLY A 8 33.32 -1.73 8.29
CA GLY A 8 31.91 -1.41 8.01
C GLY A 8 30.91 -2.12 8.93
N SER A 9 31.36 -2.99 9.83
CA SER A 9 30.54 -3.59 10.89
C SER A 9 30.07 -2.53 11.88
N VAL A 10 28.81 -2.61 12.29
CA VAL A 10 28.21 -1.77 13.33
C VAL A 10 27.68 -2.64 14.46
N ASN A 11 27.93 -2.20 15.69
CA ASN A 11 27.41 -2.85 16.88
C ASN A 11 25.98 -2.39 17.13
N THR A 12 25.03 -3.33 17.03
CA THR A 12 23.60 -3.09 17.30
C THR A 12 23.02 -4.23 18.13
N THR A 13 21.92 -3.97 18.83
CA THR A 13 21.24 -4.99 19.66
C THR A 13 20.47 -5.97 18.78
N VAL A 14 20.18 -7.17 19.30
CA VAL A 14 19.36 -8.16 18.59
C VAL A 14 17.96 -7.63 18.29
N ALA A 15 17.35 -6.93 19.26
CA ALA A 15 16.05 -6.29 19.09
C ALA A 15 16.08 -5.24 17.96
N GLU A 16 17.14 -4.44 17.89
CA GLU A 16 17.30 -3.44 16.84
C GLU A 16 17.51 -4.10 15.46
N LYS A 17 18.30 -5.17 15.37
CA LYS A 17 18.44 -5.95 14.12
C LYS A 17 17.11 -6.51 13.64
N GLN A 18 16.28 -7.04 14.53
CA GLN A 18 14.95 -7.54 14.18
C GLN A 18 14.03 -6.41 13.69
N ARG A 19 14.04 -5.25 14.37
CA ARG A 19 13.29 -4.06 13.94
C ARG A 19 13.72 -3.60 12.55
N LEU A 20 15.02 -3.48 12.32
CA LEU A 20 15.59 -3.09 11.03
C LEU A 20 15.30 -4.11 9.93
N ALA A 21 15.28 -5.42 10.24
CA ALA A 21 14.90 -6.44 9.27
C ALA A 21 13.43 -6.30 8.81
N LYS A 22 12.51 -6.00 9.75
CA LYS A 22 11.11 -5.70 9.40
C LYS A 22 11.00 -4.43 8.57
N ALA A 23 11.70 -3.36 8.96
CA ALA A 23 11.70 -2.10 8.24
C ALA A 23 12.36 -2.19 6.85
N SER A 24 13.43 -2.97 6.72
CA SER A 24 14.17 -3.13 5.48
C SER A 24 13.33 -3.84 4.42
N LEU A 25 12.46 -4.77 4.81
CA LEU A 25 11.54 -5.43 3.89
C LEU A 25 10.62 -4.42 3.19
N ALA A 26 9.94 -3.57 3.97
CA ALA A 26 9.08 -2.52 3.45
C ALA A 26 9.85 -1.47 2.62
N PHE A 27 11.08 -1.15 3.01
CA PHE A 27 11.94 -0.24 2.26
C PHE A 27 12.37 -0.84 0.92
N ASN A 28 12.83 -2.08 0.90
CA ASN A 28 13.32 -2.78 -0.28
C ASN A 28 12.21 -2.99 -1.32
N CYS A 29 10.98 -3.29 -0.88
CA CYS A 29 9.84 -3.42 -1.78
C CYS A 29 9.46 -2.10 -2.49
N LYS A 30 9.90 -0.92 -2.03
CA LYS A 30 9.70 0.35 -2.76
C LYS A 30 10.64 0.49 -3.95
N ASN A 31 11.80 -0.18 -3.92
CA ASN A 31 12.79 -0.10 -4.98
C ASN A 31 12.34 -0.92 -6.21
N ALA A 32 12.25 -0.27 -7.38
CA ALA A 32 11.77 -0.89 -8.60
C ALA A 32 12.69 -2.01 -9.15
N THR A 33 14.00 -1.88 -8.95
CA THR A 33 14.99 -2.87 -9.40
C THR A 33 14.90 -4.14 -8.57
N LEU A 34 14.87 -4.01 -7.25
CA LEU A 34 14.73 -5.18 -6.35
C LEU A 34 13.41 -5.91 -6.57
N ARG A 35 12.31 -5.18 -6.77
CA ARG A 35 11.01 -5.79 -7.10
C ARG A 35 11.06 -6.66 -8.36
N LYS A 36 11.77 -6.21 -9.40
CA LYS A 36 11.88 -6.96 -10.67
C LYS A 36 12.74 -8.20 -10.51
N LEU A 37 13.80 -8.13 -9.72
CA LEU A 37 14.73 -9.23 -9.52
C LEU A 37 14.20 -10.28 -8.53
N PHE A 38 13.42 -9.86 -7.54
CA PHE A 38 12.94 -10.69 -6.44
C PHE A 38 11.41 -10.64 -6.27
N LEU A 39 10.69 -11.14 -7.28
CA LEU A 39 9.22 -11.13 -7.30
C LEU A 39 8.61 -11.94 -6.14
N GLU A 40 9.17 -13.12 -5.85
CA GLU A 40 8.70 -13.99 -4.75
C GLU A 40 8.78 -13.29 -3.38
N TYR A 41 9.80 -12.46 -3.18
CA TYR A 41 10.01 -11.73 -1.93
C TYR A 41 8.94 -10.65 -1.72
N VAL A 42 8.52 -10.01 -2.81
CA VAL A 42 7.42 -9.04 -2.81
C VAL A 42 6.09 -9.72 -2.52
N GLU A 43 5.87 -10.91 -3.09
CA GLU A 43 4.66 -11.70 -2.84
C GLU A 43 4.54 -12.12 -1.38
N LYS A 44 5.61 -12.66 -0.80
CA LYS A 44 5.68 -13.02 0.63
C LYS A 44 5.40 -11.82 1.53
N TYR A 45 5.95 -10.65 1.21
CA TYR A 45 5.69 -9.43 1.96
C TYR A 45 4.20 -9.02 1.88
N ASN A 46 3.60 -9.06 0.70
CA ASN A 46 2.18 -8.73 0.54
C ASN A 46 1.30 -9.69 1.34
N GLN A 47 1.62 -10.97 1.36
CA GLN A 47 0.90 -11.97 2.16
C GLN A 47 1.00 -11.67 3.67
N GLN A 48 2.19 -11.31 4.16
CA GLN A 48 2.37 -10.88 5.55
C GLN A 48 1.53 -9.65 5.88
N LEU A 49 1.50 -8.65 4.98
CA LEU A 49 0.72 -7.44 5.16
C LEU A 49 -0.80 -7.72 5.23
N LEU A 50 -1.28 -8.68 4.43
CA LEU A 50 -2.66 -9.14 4.49
C LEU A 50 -2.97 -9.84 5.81
N SER A 51 -2.08 -10.73 6.27
CA SER A 51 -2.28 -11.40 7.57
C SER A 51 -2.27 -10.43 8.75
N GLU A 52 -1.39 -9.43 8.76
CA GLU A 52 -1.33 -8.41 9.81
C GLU A 52 -2.58 -7.52 9.80
N LYS A 53 -3.08 -7.14 8.62
CA LYS A 53 -4.35 -6.42 8.49
C LYS A 53 -5.55 -7.22 9.00
N LEU A 54 -5.58 -8.53 8.78
CA LEU A 54 -6.66 -9.38 9.28
C LEU A 54 -6.62 -9.50 10.80
N VAL A 55 -5.42 -9.66 11.39
CA VAL A 55 -5.23 -9.71 12.84
C VAL A 55 -5.58 -8.37 13.51
N ALA A 56 -5.20 -7.24 12.90
CA ALA A 56 -5.56 -5.91 13.40
C ALA A 56 -7.08 -5.65 13.34
N LYS A 57 -7.79 -6.28 12.40
CA LYS A 57 -9.24 -6.14 12.25
C LYS A 57 -10.05 -6.98 13.26
N GLU A 58 -9.50 -8.07 13.77
CA GLU A 58 -10.17 -8.85 14.84
C GLU A 58 -10.03 -8.25 16.24
N VAL A 59 -9.08 -7.33 16.47
CA VAL A 59 -8.80 -6.78 17.81
C VAL A 59 -9.47 -5.42 18.09
N SER A 60 -10.25 -4.86 17.16
CA SER A 60 -10.89 -3.54 17.35
C SER A 60 -12.38 -3.54 17.04
N PRO A 61 -13.27 -3.18 17.99
CA PRO A 61 -14.53 -2.53 17.65
C PRO A 61 -14.22 -1.06 17.29
N GLU A 62 -14.75 -0.59 16.17
CA GLU A 62 -14.66 0.81 15.68
C GLU A 62 -15.49 1.78 16.57
N PRO A 63 -15.39 3.15 16.47
CA PRO A 63 -15.35 3.89 15.19
C PRO A 63 -14.41 5.13 15.06
N SER A 64 -14.04 5.40 13.81
CA SER A 64 -13.87 6.70 13.11
C SER A 64 -13.16 7.89 13.79
N GLN A 65 -12.11 8.43 13.14
CA GLN A 65 -12.05 9.84 12.68
C GLN A 65 -10.73 10.19 11.96
N GLU A 66 -10.88 10.91 10.85
CA GLU A 66 -9.83 11.69 10.17
C GLU A 66 -9.37 12.85 11.07
N GLU A 67 -8.07 13.15 11.16
CA GLU A 67 -7.57 14.54 11.21
C GLU A 67 -6.03 14.65 11.09
N ARG A 68 -5.63 15.32 10.00
CA ARG A 68 -4.51 16.25 9.76
C ARG A 68 -3.21 16.20 10.61
N PHE A 69 -2.11 16.04 9.86
CA PHE A 69 -0.71 16.45 10.06
C PHE A 69 -0.43 17.71 10.91
N PRO A 70 0.80 17.87 11.44
CA PRO A 70 1.76 18.72 10.71
C PRO A 70 3.19 18.18 10.56
N LYS A 71 3.85 18.70 9.51
CA LYS A 71 5.23 18.53 9.04
C LYS A 71 6.28 19.17 9.98
N SER A 72 7.55 18.73 9.87
CA SER A 72 8.82 19.51 9.87
C SER A 72 10.01 18.57 10.27
N VAL A 73 11.22 18.50 9.70
CA VAL A 73 11.99 19.22 8.67
C VAL A 73 13.26 18.39 8.30
N GLY A 74 13.84 18.64 7.12
CA GLY A 74 15.19 18.24 6.66
C GLY A 74 15.18 17.46 5.32
N GLU A 75 15.11 18.09 4.14
CA GLU A 75 16.25 18.63 3.34
C GLU A 75 17.43 17.64 3.25
N ASP A 76 18.01 17.22 2.12
CA ASP A 76 18.03 17.65 0.71
C ASP A 76 18.72 16.49 -0.07
N VAL A 77 18.11 15.87 -1.09
CA VAL A 77 18.82 15.29 -2.25
C VAL A 77 17.88 15.28 -3.47
N LYS A 78 17.84 16.41 -4.17
CA LYS A 78 18.18 16.55 -5.59
C LYS A 78 17.89 15.36 -6.54
N ARG A 79 16.70 15.46 -7.18
CA ARG A 79 16.58 15.66 -8.64
C ARG A 79 17.17 14.59 -9.58
N VAL A 80 16.56 13.42 -9.66
CA VAL A 80 16.27 12.65 -10.91
C VAL A 80 15.14 11.69 -10.56
N ASP A 81 14.01 11.70 -11.30
CA ASP A 81 12.96 10.66 -11.40
C ASP A 81 11.52 11.21 -11.47
N ALA A 82 11.33 12.53 -11.45
CA ALA A 82 10.00 13.14 -11.63
C ALA A 82 9.45 13.12 -13.08
N VAL A 83 10.06 12.38 -14.02
CA VAL A 83 9.71 12.44 -15.46
C VAL A 83 9.04 11.18 -16.01
N GLN A 84 9.13 10.02 -15.36
CA GLN A 84 8.58 8.77 -15.93
C GLN A 84 7.23 8.30 -15.36
N ASP A 85 6.73 8.87 -14.27
CA ASP A 85 5.50 8.36 -13.62
C ASP A 85 4.19 9.05 -14.07
N ARG A 86 4.22 9.79 -15.18
CA ARG A 86 3.02 10.46 -15.76
C ARG A 86 2.36 9.71 -16.92
N ARG A 87 2.83 8.52 -17.31
CA ARG A 87 2.29 7.78 -18.49
C ARG A 87 1.46 6.55 -18.16
N LYS A 88 0.94 6.42 -16.94
CA LYS A 88 0.00 5.35 -16.61
C LYS A 88 -1.24 5.88 -15.87
N ALA A 89 -1.86 6.92 -16.43
CA ALA A 89 -3.31 7.09 -16.27
C ALA A 89 -4.00 5.98 -17.08
N LYS A 90 -3.86 4.74 -16.58
CA LYS A 90 -4.47 3.54 -17.14
C LYS A 90 -5.94 3.66 -16.77
N LYS A 91 -6.73 4.11 -17.74
CA LYS A 91 -8.21 4.11 -17.79
C LYS A 91 -8.78 3.23 -16.68
N GLU A 92 -9.28 3.86 -15.61
CA GLU A 92 -10.03 3.13 -14.61
C GLU A 92 -11.24 2.52 -15.32
N SER A 93 -11.17 1.21 -15.56
CA SER A 93 -12.28 0.48 -16.12
C SER A 93 -13.41 0.56 -15.10
N PHE A 94 -14.52 1.18 -15.49
CA PHE A 94 -15.71 1.23 -14.68
C PHE A 94 -16.06 -0.20 -14.23
N PRO A 95 -16.20 -0.46 -12.91
CA PRO A 95 -16.52 -1.78 -12.42
C PRO A 95 -17.81 -2.27 -13.07
N THR A 96 -17.85 -3.51 -13.57
CA THR A 96 -19.06 -4.10 -14.18
C THR A 96 -20.27 -4.03 -13.24
N TRP A 97 -20.04 -4.07 -11.93
CA TRP A 97 -21.08 -3.90 -10.91
C TRP A 97 -21.75 -2.52 -10.96
N MET A 98 -21.00 -1.48 -11.33
CA MET A 98 -21.53 -0.13 -11.48
C MET A 98 -22.48 -0.02 -12.68
N MET A 99 -22.27 -0.83 -13.73
CA MET A 99 -23.19 -0.91 -14.88
C MET A 99 -24.54 -1.52 -14.47
N PHE A 100 -24.54 -2.58 -13.64
CA PHE A 100 -25.78 -3.15 -13.10
C PHE A 100 -26.53 -2.14 -12.21
N LEU A 101 -25.80 -1.38 -11.39
CA LEU A 101 -26.38 -0.32 -10.55
C LEU A 101 -27.04 0.77 -11.40
N LEU A 102 -26.37 1.22 -12.47
CA LEU A 102 -26.90 2.21 -13.41
C LEU A 102 -28.20 1.73 -14.09
N VAL A 103 -28.22 0.50 -14.58
CA VAL A 103 -29.41 -0.10 -15.23
C VAL A 103 -30.56 -0.24 -14.24
N SER A 104 -30.29 -0.62 -12.98
CA SER A 104 -31.30 -0.74 -11.93
C SER A 104 -31.97 0.60 -11.62
N ILE A 105 -31.18 1.65 -11.41
CA ILE A 105 -31.71 3.00 -11.11
C ILE A 105 -32.51 3.52 -12.32
N PHE A 106 -31.96 3.38 -13.53
CA PHE A 106 -32.64 3.82 -14.75
C PHE A 106 -33.97 3.07 -14.97
N GLY A 107 -33.99 1.75 -14.78
CA GLY A 107 -35.19 0.94 -14.91
C GLY A 107 -36.28 1.37 -13.93
N ILE A 108 -35.93 1.67 -12.68
CA ILE A 108 -36.87 2.18 -11.68
C ILE A 108 -37.43 3.54 -12.13
N VAL A 109 -36.58 4.50 -12.51
CA VAL A 109 -37.01 5.82 -12.98
C VAL A 109 -37.94 5.73 -14.20
N MET A 110 -37.69 4.80 -15.12
CA MET A 110 -38.54 4.58 -16.29
C MET A 110 -39.85 3.86 -15.97
N ALA A 111 -39.90 3.08 -14.88
CA ALA A 111 -41.12 2.42 -14.42
C ALA A 111 -42.01 3.32 -13.54
N LEU A 112 -41.46 4.37 -12.90
CA LEU A 112 -42.23 5.32 -12.10
C LEU A 112 -43.41 5.95 -12.89
N PRO A 113 -43.24 6.44 -14.14
CA PRO A 113 -44.34 6.97 -14.95
C PRO A 113 -45.41 5.93 -15.29
N LEU A 114 -45.04 4.64 -15.38
CA LEU A 114 -45.99 3.56 -15.69
C LEU A 114 -46.83 3.15 -14.48
N LEU A 115 -46.35 3.44 -13.26
CA LEU A 115 -47.05 3.16 -12.02
C LEU A 115 -48.04 4.27 -11.61
N GLN A 116 -47.99 5.41 -12.30
CA GLN A 116 -48.91 6.55 -12.13
C GLN A 116 -50.11 6.51 -13.09
N LEU A 117 -50.26 5.42 -13.86
CA LEU A 117 -51.42 5.13 -14.69
C LEU A 117 -52.36 4.17 -13.95
#